data_AF-A0A5C7JHS1-F1
#
_entry.id   AF-A0A5C7JHS1-F1
#
_cell.length_a   1.000
_cell.length_b   1.000
_cell.length_c   1.000
_cell.angle_alpha   90.00
_cell.angle_beta   90.00
_cell.angle_gamma   90.00
#
_symmetry.space_group_name_H-M   'P 1'
#
loop_
_entity.id
_entity.type
_entity.pdbx_description
1 polymer ?
#
loop_
_entity_poly.entity_id
_entity_poly.type
_entity_poly.pdbx_seq_one_letter_code
_entity_poly.pdbx_strand_id
1 'polypeptide(L)'
;MDIKSTFRRLRHGAAFVACVLAAGASQAAINGGSASFQQLSGSSLPAAVGNNSTNIDGTLFGFDEGIVTLTSNLVFSGGTISAGTRVASHLVFFDPKNKNNSVVGSVSFDEAILGFITVKTDLQATNSLFGLSSVSYGSTGGLGLEGGDSVSIASGNSRELLLNLSERGNNPAGDYVRVFTLAPVTAPVPEPSTYAMFLAGILCMGMLSRRRLNLQHAR
;
A
#
# COMPACT_ATOMS: atom_id res chain seq x y z
N MET A 1 -47.38 -32.89 -51.47
CA MET A 1 -47.12 -33.01 -50.02
C MET A 1 -45.83 -32.28 -49.72
N ASP A 2 -45.94 -31.29 -48.83
CA ASP A 2 -44.95 -30.28 -48.42
C ASP A 2 -44.01 -30.84 -47.35
N ILE A 3 -42.69 -30.70 -47.49
CA ILE A 3 -41.74 -30.79 -46.36
C ILE A 3 -40.62 -29.76 -46.57
N LYS A 4 -40.82 -28.58 -45.99
CA LYS A 4 -39.77 -27.64 -45.59
C LYS A 4 -38.83 -28.32 -44.58
N SER A 5 -37.51 -28.31 -44.81
CA SER A 5 -36.53 -28.33 -43.71
C SER A 5 -35.19 -27.71 -44.11
N THR A 6 -34.94 -26.44 -43.80
CA THR A 6 -34.22 -25.93 -42.61
C THR A 6 -32.75 -25.62 -42.92
N PHE A 7 -32.50 -24.41 -43.42
CA PHE A 7 -31.21 -23.73 -43.38
C PHE A 7 -30.78 -23.51 -41.91
N ARG A 8 -29.80 -24.27 -41.42
CA ARG A 8 -29.21 -24.04 -40.09
C ARG A 8 -28.02 -23.09 -40.23
N ARG A 9 -28.26 -21.81 -39.97
CA ARG A 9 -27.24 -20.75 -39.92
C ARG A 9 -26.30 -21.02 -38.75
N LEU A 10 -25.02 -21.29 -39.06
CA LEU A 10 -23.94 -21.39 -38.09
C LEU A 10 -23.55 -19.98 -37.63
N ARG A 11 -24.08 -19.53 -36.49
CA ARG A 11 -23.68 -18.28 -35.83
C ARG A 11 -22.48 -18.58 -34.94
N HIS A 12 -21.27 -18.27 -35.40
CA HIS A 12 -20.09 -18.20 -34.53
C HIS A 12 -20.12 -16.87 -33.79
N GLY A 13 -20.57 -16.90 -32.54
CA GLY A 13 -20.40 -15.79 -31.60
C GLY A 13 -18.96 -15.75 -31.10
N ALA A 14 -18.22 -14.72 -31.48
CA ALA A 14 -16.92 -14.43 -30.88
C ALA A 14 -17.15 -13.79 -29.50
N ALA A 15 -16.83 -14.52 -28.43
CA ALA A 15 -16.78 -13.97 -27.08
C ALA A 15 -15.44 -13.24 -26.90
N PHE A 16 -15.47 -11.91 -26.84
CA PHE A 16 -14.32 -11.11 -26.42
C PHE A 16 -14.36 -10.99 -24.89
N VAL A 17 -13.39 -11.60 -24.22
CA VAL A 17 -13.11 -11.36 -22.79
C VAL A 17 -12.22 -10.13 -22.72
N ALA A 18 -12.79 -8.98 -22.32
CA ALA A 18 -12.03 -7.80 -21.97
C ALA A 18 -11.54 -7.94 -20.53
N CYS A 19 -10.25 -8.23 -20.35
CA CYS A 19 -9.61 -8.15 -19.03
C CYS A 19 -9.31 -6.67 -18.76
N VAL A 20 -10.13 -6.02 -17.93
CA VAL A 20 -9.88 -4.66 -17.44
C VAL A 20 -8.76 -4.75 -16.41
N LEU A 21 -7.54 -4.38 -16.81
CA LEU A 21 -6.44 -4.13 -15.87
C LEU A 21 -6.66 -2.75 -15.25
N ALA A 22 -7.29 -2.71 -14.08
CA ALA A 22 -7.26 -1.53 -13.23
C ALA A 22 -5.84 -1.36 -12.70
N ALA A 23 -5.07 -0.42 -13.25
CA ALA A 23 -3.84 0.03 -12.65
C ALA A 23 -4.19 0.77 -11.35
N GLY A 24 -4.17 0.06 -10.22
CA GLY A 24 -4.24 0.69 -8.91
C GLY A 24 -3.08 1.67 -8.73
N ALA A 25 -3.30 2.80 -8.08
CA ALA A 25 -2.21 3.66 -7.65
C ALA A 25 -1.23 2.82 -6.80
N SER A 26 0.06 2.82 -7.14
CA SER A 26 1.06 2.20 -6.28
C SER A 26 1.19 3.05 -5.01
N GLN A 27 0.72 2.51 -3.90
CA GLN A 27 1.01 3.03 -2.56
C GLN A 27 2.39 2.50 -2.15
N ALA A 28 3.18 3.27 -1.39
CA ALA A 28 4.29 2.66 -0.67
C ALA A 28 3.69 1.60 0.25
N ALA A 29 4.32 0.45 0.36
CA ALA A 29 3.80 -0.70 1.08
C ALA A 29 4.84 -1.28 2.02
N ILE A 30 4.35 -1.72 3.17
CA ILE A 30 5.06 -2.73 3.95
C ILE A 30 5.07 -4.03 3.14
N ASN A 31 6.25 -4.62 2.94
CA ASN A 31 6.46 -5.85 2.17
C ASN A 31 6.49 -7.11 3.05
N GLY A 32 6.62 -6.93 4.37
CA GLY A 32 6.66 -8.02 5.34
C GLY A 32 7.61 -7.72 6.49
N GLY A 33 7.70 -8.65 7.44
CA GLY A 33 8.62 -8.52 8.56
C GLY A 33 9.05 -9.87 9.14
N SER A 34 10.11 -9.85 9.94
CA SER A 34 10.51 -10.98 10.78
C SER A 34 9.80 -10.91 12.15
N ALA A 35 9.80 -12.04 12.88
CA ALA A 35 8.80 -12.36 13.93
C ALA A 35 7.38 -12.58 13.35
N SER A 36 6.38 -12.81 14.20
CA SER A 36 4.98 -12.91 13.75
C SER A 36 4.51 -11.52 13.31
N PHE A 37 4.72 -11.17 12.04
CA PHE A 37 4.32 -9.86 11.51
C PHE A 37 2.94 -9.93 10.85
N GLN A 38 2.08 -8.97 11.17
CA GLN A 38 0.75 -8.83 10.58
C GLN A 38 0.57 -7.43 9.98
N GLN A 39 0.50 -7.37 8.65
CA GLN A 39 0.08 -6.16 7.94
C GLN A 39 -1.44 -6.01 7.99
N LEU A 40 -1.91 -4.84 8.39
CA LEU A 40 -3.32 -4.50 8.49
C LEU A 40 -3.72 -3.58 7.32
N SER A 41 -4.88 -3.83 6.74
CA SER A 41 -5.43 -3.02 5.65
C SER A 41 -6.95 -3.17 5.56
N GLY A 42 -7.62 -2.18 4.96
CA GLY A 42 -9.07 -2.21 4.75
C GLY A 42 -9.85 -2.51 6.04
N SER A 43 -10.65 -3.57 6.03
CA SER A 43 -11.48 -3.97 7.18
C SER A 43 -10.69 -4.54 8.37
N SER A 44 -9.40 -4.85 8.21
CA SER A 44 -8.55 -5.30 9.31
C SER A 44 -7.81 -4.16 10.00
N LEU A 45 -8.01 -2.91 9.57
CA LEU A 45 -7.44 -1.75 10.25
C LEU A 45 -8.01 -1.65 11.67
N PRO A 46 -7.17 -1.26 12.65
CA PRO A 46 -7.63 -1.11 14.01
C PRO A 46 -8.52 0.14 14.13
N ALA A 47 -9.58 0.07 14.95
CA ALA A 47 -10.41 1.24 15.22
C ALA A 47 -9.64 2.33 16.01
N ALA A 48 -8.64 1.92 16.79
CA ALA A 48 -7.75 2.81 17.52
C ALA A 48 -6.34 2.22 17.62
N VAL A 49 -5.35 3.10 17.71
CA VAL A 49 -3.95 2.76 18.04
C VAL A 49 -3.51 3.54 19.27
N GLY A 50 -2.61 2.96 20.06
CA GLY A 50 -2.26 3.46 21.38
C GLY A 50 -3.23 2.99 22.46
N ASN A 51 -2.87 3.27 23.72
CA ASN A 51 -3.72 3.01 24.89
C ASN A 51 -4.16 1.53 25.01
N ASN A 52 -3.25 0.59 24.75
CA ASN A 52 -3.49 -0.83 24.97
C ASN A 52 -4.71 -1.33 24.19
N SER A 53 -4.76 -1.04 22.89
CA SER A 53 -5.94 -1.26 22.03
C SER A 53 -5.91 -2.58 21.28
N THR A 54 -4.71 -3.13 21.01
CA THR A 54 -4.53 -4.36 20.24
C THR A 54 -4.34 -5.57 21.16
N ASN A 55 -3.48 -5.49 22.18
CA ASN A 55 -3.24 -6.55 23.18
C ASN A 55 -2.98 -7.95 22.60
N ILE A 56 -2.08 -8.06 21.60
CA ILE A 56 -1.73 -9.35 21.00
C ILE A 56 -0.27 -9.65 21.22
N ASP A 57 -0.02 -10.75 21.93
CA ASP A 57 1.33 -11.19 22.28
C ASP A 57 2.15 -11.64 21.07
N GLY A 58 3.45 -11.31 21.10
CA GLY A 58 4.45 -11.82 20.16
C GLY A 58 4.24 -11.41 18.70
N THR A 59 3.32 -10.47 18.44
CA THR A 59 2.94 -10.06 17.08
C THR A 59 3.28 -8.61 16.85
N LEU A 60 4.07 -8.36 15.81
CA LEU A 60 4.34 -7.02 15.31
C LEU A 60 3.26 -6.66 14.28
N PHE A 61 2.68 -5.48 14.39
CA PHE A 61 1.66 -5.01 13.47
C PHE A 61 2.21 -3.87 12.62
N GLY A 62 1.66 -3.70 11.43
CA GLY A 62 1.86 -2.47 10.68
C GLY A 62 0.76 -2.19 9.69
N PHE A 63 0.56 -0.92 9.35
CA PHE A 63 -0.31 -0.52 8.24
C PHE A 63 0.19 0.74 7.57
N ASP A 64 -0.20 0.88 6.31
CA ASP A 64 0.10 2.04 5.50
C ASP A 64 -0.89 3.16 5.85
N GLU A 65 -0.35 4.35 6.15
CA GLU A 65 -1.13 5.54 6.43
C GLU A 65 -1.25 6.42 5.17
N GLY A 66 -1.36 7.73 5.33
CA GLY A 66 -1.46 8.69 4.24
C GLY A 66 -0.16 8.89 3.45
N ILE A 67 -0.33 9.34 2.21
CA ILE A 67 0.74 9.85 1.34
C ILE A 67 0.54 11.35 1.18
N VAL A 68 1.60 12.14 1.41
CA VAL A 68 1.54 13.60 1.34
C VAL A 68 2.76 14.18 0.64
N THR A 69 2.55 15.19 -0.21
CA THR A 69 3.62 16.07 -0.68
C THR A 69 3.82 17.18 0.34
N LEU A 70 4.99 17.24 0.96
CA LEU A 70 5.30 18.21 1.99
C LEU A 70 5.33 19.63 1.41
N THR A 71 4.60 20.57 2.02
CA THR A 71 4.61 21.99 1.65
C THR A 71 5.65 22.80 2.42
N SER A 72 6.17 22.23 3.51
CA SER A 72 7.24 22.76 4.36
C SER A 72 8.14 21.62 4.82
N ASN A 73 9.32 21.94 5.36
CA ASN A 73 10.20 20.91 5.93
C ASN A 73 9.48 20.21 7.10
N LEU A 74 9.45 18.88 7.07
CA LEU A 74 9.00 18.07 8.19
C LEU A 74 10.19 17.84 9.12
N VAL A 75 10.14 18.44 10.31
CA VAL A 75 11.18 18.32 11.34
C VAL A 75 10.65 17.43 12.47
N PHE A 76 11.45 16.45 12.87
CA PHE A 76 11.16 15.55 13.99
C PHE A 76 12.46 15.17 14.69
N SER A 77 12.36 14.51 15.85
CA SER A 77 13.51 14.16 16.71
C SER A 77 14.58 13.33 16.01
N GLY A 78 14.21 12.60 14.95
CA GLY A 78 15.11 11.77 14.14
C GLY A 78 15.68 12.43 12.89
N GLY A 79 15.30 13.67 12.55
CA GLY A 79 15.83 14.38 11.39
C GLY A 79 14.89 15.38 10.74
N THR A 80 15.21 15.75 9.50
CA THR A 80 14.40 16.66 8.68
C THR A 80 14.19 16.06 7.29
N ILE A 81 12.95 16.06 6.82
CA ILE A 81 12.61 15.79 5.42
C ILE A 81 12.24 17.12 4.77
N SER A 82 12.86 17.42 3.63
CA SER A 82 12.69 18.71 2.95
C SER A 82 11.29 18.88 2.37
N ALA A 83 10.85 20.14 2.28
CA ALA A 83 9.65 20.51 1.53
C ALA A 83 9.76 20.03 0.06
N GLY A 84 8.62 19.72 -0.55
CA GLY A 84 8.52 19.20 -1.91
C GLY A 84 8.71 17.68 -2.02
N THR A 85 9.21 17.01 -0.98
CA THR A 85 9.27 15.55 -0.95
C THR A 85 7.87 14.96 -0.83
N ARG A 86 7.58 13.94 -1.64
CA ARG A 86 6.36 13.14 -1.54
C ARG A 86 6.64 11.93 -0.66
N VAL A 87 6.02 11.91 0.51
CA VAL A 87 6.30 10.99 1.61
C VAL A 87 5.10 10.08 1.81
N ALA A 88 5.36 8.79 1.97
CA ALA A 88 4.39 7.85 2.50
C ALA A 88 4.70 7.57 3.98
N SER A 89 3.66 7.48 4.79
CA SER A 89 3.77 7.16 6.21
C SER A 89 3.24 5.77 6.48
N HIS A 90 3.90 5.05 7.38
CA HIS A 90 3.51 3.72 7.82
C HIS A 90 3.58 3.70 9.34
N LEU A 91 2.59 3.10 10.00
CA LEU A 91 2.66 2.88 11.44
C LEU A 91 3.03 1.42 11.67
N VAL A 92 4.12 1.19 12.38
CA VAL A 92 4.56 -0.13 12.87
C VAL A 92 4.48 -0.11 14.38
N PHE A 93 3.89 -1.13 14.99
CA PHE A 93 3.69 -1.15 16.44
C PHE A 93 3.67 -2.55 17.04
N PHE A 94 3.98 -2.61 18.33
CA PHE A 94 3.93 -3.80 19.17
C PHE A 94 3.14 -3.48 20.43
N ASP A 95 2.02 -4.16 20.64
CA ASP A 95 1.11 -3.89 21.77
C ASP A 95 0.66 -5.24 22.38
N PRO A 96 1.54 -5.91 23.15
CA PRO A 96 1.27 -7.23 23.71
C PRO A 96 0.35 -7.15 24.92
N LYS A 97 -0.31 -8.28 25.23
CA LYS A 97 -1.15 -8.40 26.43
C LYS A 97 -0.30 -8.57 27.69
N ASN A 98 0.82 -9.28 27.58
CA ASN A 98 1.69 -9.65 28.69
C ASN A 98 2.87 -8.67 28.85
N LYS A 99 3.08 -8.19 30.09
CA LYS A 99 4.06 -7.15 30.49
C LYS A 99 5.54 -7.59 30.53
N ASN A 100 5.87 -8.70 29.89
CA ASN A 100 7.24 -9.23 29.78
C ASN A 100 7.44 -9.85 28.39
N ASN A 101 6.74 -9.29 27.40
CA ASN A 101 6.80 -9.75 26.03
C ASN A 101 7.78 -8.87 25.26
N SER A 102 8.51 -9.48 24.35
CA SER A 102 9.45 -8.78 23.50
C SER A 102 9.39 -9.34 22.10
N VAL A 103 9.71 -8.46 21.15
CA VAL A 103 9.85 -8.83 19.75
C VAL A 103 11.16 -8.25 19.24
N VAL A 104 11.95 -9.12 18.62
CA VAL A 104 13.12 -8.73 17.84
C VAL A 104 12.83 -9.14 16.40
N GLY A 105 12.90 -8.18 15.50
CA GLY A 105 12.56 -8.42 14.11
C GLY A 105 12.93 -7.25 13.21
N SER A 106 12.41 -7.32 12.00
CA SER A 106 12.60 -6.33 10.96
C SER A 106 11.31 -6.14 10.19
N VAL A 107 11.12 -4.98 9.59
CA VAL A 107 10.04 -4.68 8.65
C VAL A 107 10.66 -4.16 7.38
N SER A 108 10.25 -4.70 6.24
CA SER A 108 10.71 -4.31 4.92
C SER A 108 9.66 -3.44 4.22
N PHE A 109 10.14 -2.49 3.42
CA PHE A 109 9.33 -1.55 2.65
C PHE A 109 9.66 -1.68 1.16
N ASP A 110 8.75 -1.27 0.30
CA ASP A 110 8.99 -1.21 -1.14
C ASP A 110 9.86 -0.02 -1.55
N GLU A 111 9.83 1.05 -0.77
CA GLU A 111 10.59 2.28 -0.98
C GLU A 111 11.59 2.56 0.14
N ALA A 112 12.56 3.43 -0.16
CA ALA A 112 13.61 3.79 0.81
C ALA A 112 13.03 4.55 2.00
N ILE A 113 13.45 4.17 3.21
CA ILE A 113 13.13 4.85 4.47
C ILE A 113 13.88 6.18 4.49
N LEU A 114 13.13 7.26 4.66
CA LEU A 114 13.62 8.63 4.82
C LEU A 114 13.91 8.97 6.28
N GLY A 115 13.22 8.31 7.20
CA GLY A 115 13.37 8.46 8.64
C GLY A 115 12.20 7.82 9.38
N PHE A 116 12.23 7.91 10.70
CA PHE A 116 11.17 7.38 11.55
C PHE A 116 10.99 8.23 12.81
N ILE A 117 9.81 8.16 13.41
CA ILE A 117 9.45 8.81 14.66
C ILE A 117 9.15 7.73 15.70
N THR A 118 9.80 7.86 16.85
CA THR A 118 9.58 7.04 18.05
C THR A 118 9.16 7.88 19.25
N VAL A 119 9.07 9.20 19.11
CA VAL A 119 8.78 10.13 20.20
C VAL A 119 7.31 10.53 20.16
N LYS A 120 6.62 10.40 21.30
CA LYS A 120 5.21 10.73 21.47
C LYS A 120 4.78 12.05 20.81
N THR A 121 5.47 13.13 21.14
CA THR A 121 5.08 14.48 20.71
C THR A 121 5.09 14.61 19.20
N ASP A 122 6.06 13.97 18.55
CA ASP A 122 6.24 14.00 17.10
C ASP A 122 5.22 13.08 16.41
N LEU A 123 4.90 11.91 17.00
CA LEU A 123 3.82 11.04 16.53
C LEU A 123 2.49 11.81 16.54
N GLN A 124 2.19 12.50 17.63
CA GLN A 124 0.96 13.28 17.76
C GLN A 124 0.91 14.45 16.78
N ALA A 125 2.03 15.19 16.65
CA ALA A 125 2.12 16.34 15.75
C ALA A 125 1.93 15.96 14.27
N THR A 126 2.24 14.72 13.90
CA THR A 126 2.15 14.24 12.51
C THR A 126 0.84 13.51 12.17
N ASN A 127 -0.03 13.26 13.16
CA ASN A 127 -1.31 12.58 12.94
C ASN A 127 -2.26 13.33 12.00
N SER A 128 -2.29 14.67 12.05
CA SER A 128 -3.16 15.47 11.16
C SER A 128 -2.68 15.45 9.70
N LEU A 129 -1.40 15.17 9.48
CA LEU A 129 -0.80 15.14 8.16
C LEU A 129 -0.96 13.76 7.51
N PHE A 130 -0.67 12.70 8.25
CA PHE A 130 -0.58 11.35 7.70
C PHE A 130 -1.66 10.39 8.22
N GLY A 131 -2.29 10.67 9.35
CA GLY A 131 -3.20 9.73 9.98
C GLY A 131 -4.42 9.40 9.13
N LEU A 132 -4.88 8.15 9.21
CA LEU A 132 -6.10 7.70 8.55
C LEU A 132 -7.34 8.16 9.31
N SER A 133 -8.35 8.69 8.62
CA SER A 133 -9.59 9.15 9.24
C SER A 133 -10.42 8.04 9.89
N SER A 134 -10.18 6.77 9.50
CA SER A 134 -10.82 5.58 10.07
C SER A 134 -10.14 5.06 11.32
N VAL A 135 -8.98 5.59 11.70
CA VAL A 135 -8.19 5.14 12.85
C VAL A 135 -8.12 6.25 13.89
N SER A 136 -8.52 5.95 15.12
CA SER A 136 -8.33 6.87 16.25
C SER A 136 -6.92 6.75 16.81
N TYR A 137 -6.12 7.81 16.67
CA TYR A 137 -4.77 7.86 17.23
C TYR A 137 -4.83 8.33 18.69
N GLY A 138 -4.41 7.47 19.61
CA GLY A 138 -4.39 7.77 21.04
C GLY A 138 -3.51 8.96 21.42
N SER A 139 -3.61 9.40 22.68
CA SER A 139 -2.79 10.49 23.22
C SER A 139 -2.18 10.22 24.59
N THR A 140 -2.25 8.97 25.06
CA THR A 140 -1.87 8.56 26.42
C THR A 140 -0.37 8.47 26.63
N GLY A 141 0.05 8.24 27.88
CA GLY A 141 1.44 8.38 28.35
C GLY A 141 2.50 7.49 27.70
N GLY A 142 2.12 6.38 27.06
CA GLY A 142 3.07 5.44 26.44
C GLY A 142 2.90 5.29 24.93
N LEU A 143 2.83 6.42 24.21
CA LEU A 143 3.00 6.40 22.76
C LEU A 143 4.47 6.63 22.43
N GLY A 144 4.99 5.91 21.44
CA GLY A 144 6.40 5.94 21.10
C GLY A 144 7.13 4.72 21.63
N LEU A 145 8.44 4.82 21.81
CA LEU A 145 9.26 3.77 22.41
C LEU A 145 9.53 4.03 23.88
N GLU A 146 9.68 2.95 24.65
CA GLU A 146 10.06 2.98 26.04
C GLU A 146 11.58 2.80 26.24
N GLY A 147 12.01 2.92 27.50
CA GLY A 147 13.42 2.78 27.85
C GLY A 147 13.91 1.34 27.67
N GLY A 148 14.83 1.13 26.74
CA GLY A 148 15.41 -0.18 26.44
C GLY A 148 15.06 -0.71 25.06
N ASP A 149 14.11 -0.05 24.37
CA ASP A 149 13.76 -0.39 23.00
C ASP A 149 14.68 0.31 22.01
N SER A 150 14.80 -0.27 20.82
CA SER A 150 15.61 0.30 19.77
C SER A 150 15.03 0.04 18.39
N VAL A 151 15.14 1.06 17.56
CA VAL A 151 14.77 1.03 16.15
C VAL A 151 15.89 1.65 15.35
N SER A 152 16.22 1.04 14.21
CA SER A 152 17.25 1.54 13.30
C SER A 152 16.96 1.13 11.86
N ILE A 153 17.55 1.83 10.91
CA ILE A 153 17.54 1.41 9.50
C ILE A 153 18.71 0.43 9.31
N ALA A 154 18.46 -0.70 8.64
CA ALA A 154 19.49 -1.71 8.41
C ALA A 154 20.68 -1.15 7.62
N SER A 155 21.89 -1.45 8.10
CA SER A 155 23.11 -1.00 7.41
C SER A 155 23.19 -1.65 6.03
N GLY A 156 23.34 -0.83 4.98
CA GLY A 156 23.39 -1.30 3.59
C GLY A 156 22.04 -1.63 2.96
N ASN A 157 20.92 -1.51 3.70
CA ASN A 157 19.58 -1.69 3.16
C ASN A 157 18.63 -0.60 3.70
N SER A 158 18.46 0.48 2.94
CA SER A 158 17.59 1.60 3.33
C SER A 158 16.10 1.27 3.32
N ARG A 159 15.70 0.05 2.94
CA ARG A 159 14.31 -0.39 2.88
C ARG A 159 13.93 -1.32 4.03
N GLU A 160 14.83 -1.51 4.99
CA GLU A 160 14.60 -2.41 6.12
C GLU A 160 14.77 -1.66 7.44
N LEU A 161 13.74 -1.75 8.26
CA LEU A 161 13.71 -1.23 9.63
C LEU A 161 13.98 -2.40 10.57
N LEU A 162 14.97 -2.28 11.43
CA LEU A 162 15.28 -3.24 12.49
C LEU A 162 14.63 -2.77 13.79
N LEU A 163 13.98 -3.69 14.51
CA LEU A 163 13.26 -3.42 15.75
C LEU A 163 13.68 -4.41 16.84
N ASN A 164 13.89 -3.88 18.04
CA ASN A 164 14.01 -4.64 19.26
C ASN A 164 13.16 -3.92 20.30
N LEU A 165 11.96 -4.46 20.52
CA LEU A 165 10.90 -3.87 21.32
C LEU A 165 10.58 -4.78 22.49
N SER A 166 10.36 -4.22 23.66
CA SER A 166 10.05 -4.95 24.87
C SER A 166 9.07 -4.17 25.72
N GLU A 167 7.89 -4.75 25.91
CA GLU A 167 6.90 -4.19 26.80
C GLU A 167 7.36 -4.40 28.24
N ARG A 168 7.60 -3.31 28.98
CA ARG A 168 8.11 -3.35 30.35
C ARG A 168 7.31 -2.45 31.29
N GLY A 169 6.82 -3.05 32.37
CA GLY A 169 6.32 -2.30 33.53
C GLY A 169 4.79 -2.26 33.63
N ASN A 170 4.27 -1.24 34.32
CA ASN A 170 2.90 -1.28 34.83
C ASN A 170 1.85 -0.64 33.93
N ASN A 171 2.24 0.09 32.89
CA ASN A 171 1.33 0.89 32.08
C ASN A 171 1.46 0.53 30.59
N PRO A 172 0.95 -0.64 30.16
CA PRO A 172 1.11 -1.09 28.81
C PRO A 172 0.35 -0.15 27.90
N ALA A 173 1.08 0.48 27.00
CA ALA A 173 0.51 1.37 26.02
C ALA A 173 0.84 0.91 24.60
N GLY A 174 1.86 0.05 24.46
CA GLY A 174 2.46 -0.43 23.23
C GLY A 174 3.61 0.45 22.74
N ASP A 175 4.49 -0.14 21.96
CA ASP A 175 5.57 0.54 21.25
C ASP A 175 5.09 0.96 19.86
N TYR A 176 5.23 2.25 19.51
CA TYR A 176 4.78 2.78 18.22
C TYR A 176 5.90 3.49 17.48
N VAL A 177 6.03 3.16 16.20
CA VAL A 177 7.01 3.73 15.30
C VAL A 177 6.29 4.18 14.03
N ARG A 178 6.35 5.48 13.73
CA ARG A 178 5.92 5.99 12.43
C ARG A 178 7.12 6.04 11.50
N VAL A 179 7.05 5.34 10.38
CA VAL A 179 8.12 5.23 9.39
C VAL A 179 7.75 6.05 8.17
N PHE A 180 8.67 6.88 7.71
CA PHE A 180 8.53 7.65 6.48
C PHE A 180 9.33 7.01 5.38
N THR A 181 8.70 6.74 4.24
CA THR A 181 9.34 6.26 3.02
C THR A 181 9.11 7.25 1.88
N LEU A 182 9.88 7.11 0.80
CA LEU A 182 9.53 7.74 -0.46
C LEU A 182 8.18 7.21 -0.93
N ALA A 183 7.30 8.10 -1.39
CA ALA A 183 6.07 7.66 -2.05
C ALA A 183 6.38 7.20 -3.49
N PRO A 184 5.78 6.10 -3.98
CA PRO A 184 6.03 5.61 -5.33
C PRO A 184 5.61 6.66 -6.37
N VAL A 185 6.41 6.81 -7.42
CA VAL A 185 6.06 7.67 -8.53
C VAL A 185 5.01 6.96 -9.37
N THR A 186 3.74 7.32 -9.20
CA THR A 186 2.67 6.93 -10.12
C THR A 186 2.82 7.77 -11.40
N ALA A 187 3.83 7.46 -12.21
CA ALA A 187 3.85 7.95 -13.58
C ALA A 187 2.63 7.33 -14.27
N PRO A 188 1.78 8.12 -14.97
CA PRO A 188 0.75 7.55 -15.81
C PRO A 188 1.46 6.63 -16.80
N VAL A 189 1.25 5.32 -16.70
CA VAL A 189 1.71 4.38 -17.71
C VAL A 189 0.97 4.80 -18.98
N PRO A 190 1.67 5.25 -20.05
CA PRO A 190 1.02 5.60 -21.28
C PRO A 190 0.16 4.42 -21.71
N GLU A 191 -1.13 4.64 -21.94
CA GLU A 191 -2.04 3.58 -22.33
C GLU A 191 -1.39 2.77 -23.45
N PRO A 192 -1.36 1.42 -23.36
CA PRO A 192 -0.67 0.63 -24.35
C PRO A 192 -1.19 0.98 -25.73
N SER A 193 -0.28 1.29 -26.65
CA SER A 193 -0.58 1.45 -28.08
C SER A 193 -1.34 0.24 -28.65
N THR A 194 -1.43 -0.86 -27.91
CA THR A 194 -2.36 -1.97 -28.09
C THR A 194 -3.79 -1.55 -28.43
N TYR A 195 -4.38 -0.53 -27.78
CA TYR A 195 -5.74 -0.08 -28.14
C TYR A 195 -5.76 0.58 -29.52
N ALA A 196 -4.77 1.43 -29.81
CA ALA A 196 -4.62 2.05 -31.12
C ALA A 196 -4.37 0.99 -32.22
N MET A 197 -3.52 -0.01 -31.95
CA MET A 197 -3.21 -1.11 -32.87
C MET A 197 -4.40 -2.06 -33.06
N PHE A 198 -5.18 -2.29 -32.01
CA PHE A 198 -6.40 -3.09 -32.08
C PHE A 198 -7.48 -2.41 -32.93
N LEU A 199 -7.72 -1.12 -32.71
CA LEU A 199 -8.65 -0.32 -33.52
C LEU A 199 -8.17 -0.19 -34.98
N ALA A 200 -6.87 0.03 -35.18
CA ALA A 200 -6.27 0.04 -36.51
C ALA A 200 -6.43 -1.31 -37.22
N GLY A 201 -6.23 -2.42 -36.50
CA GLY A 201 -6.44 -3.78 -37.02
C GLY A 201 -7.89 -4.03 -37.45
N ILE A 202 -8.88 -3.62 -36.64
CA ILE A 202 -10.31 -3.75 -36.98
C ILE A 202 -10.65 -2.89 -38.20
N LEU A 203 -10.17 -1.65 -38.27
CA LEU A 203 -10.39 -0.76 -39.42
C LEU A 203 -9.81 -1.35 -40.70
N CYS A 204 -8.56 -1.83 -40.67
CA CYS A 204 -7.91 -2.48 -41.81
C CYS A 204 -8.69 -3.71 -42.28
N MET A 205 -9.13 -4.58 -41.37
CA MET A 205 -9.92 -5.76 -41.70
C MET A 205 -11.31 -5.40 -42.28
N GLY A 206 -11.95 -4.34 -41.76
CA GLY A 206 -13.20 -3.81 -42.29
C GLY A 206 -13.06 -3.27 -43.71
N MET A 207 -11.99 -2.52 -44.00
CA MET A 207 -11.71 -1.99 -45.33
C MET A 207 -11.40 -3.09 -46.36
N LEU A 208 -10.63 -4.10 -45.97
CA LEU A 208 -10.32 -5.26 -46.81
C LEU A 208 -11.57 -6.10 -47.11
N SER A 209 -12.47 -6.26 -46.13
CA SER A 209 -13.72 -7.01 -46.31
C SER A 209 -14.69 -6.32 -47.28
N ARG A 210 -14.78 -4.98 -47.24
CA ARG A 210 -15.61 -4.21 -48.20
C ARG A 210 -15.12 -4.33 -49.64
N ARG A 211 -13.81 -4.38 -49.88
CA ARG A 211 -13.24 -4.55 -51.23
C ARG A 211 -13.65 -5.87 -51.89
N ARG A 212 -13.78 -6.95 -51.10
CA ARG A 212 -14.17 -8.27 -51.62
C ARG A 212 -15.62 -8.32 -52.07
N LEU A 213 -16.51 -7.62 -51.38
CA LEU A 213 -17.93 -7.57 -51.74
C LEU A 213 -18.16 -6.82 -53.06
N ASN A 214 -17.48 -5.69 -53.29
CA ASN A 214 -17.65 -4.93 -54.53
C ASN A 214 -17.15 -5.66 -55.78
N LEU A 215 -16.15 -6.55 -55.65
CA LEU A 215 -15.64 -7.36 -56.76
C LEU A 215 -16.57 -8.53 -57.14
N GLN A 216 -17.46 -8.95 -56.23
CA GLN A 216 -18.42 -10.02 -56.49
C GLN A 216 -19.68 -9.53 -57.23
N HIS A 217 -19.98 -8.23 -57.16
CA HIS A 217 -21.10 -7.61 -57.89
C HIS A 217 -20.72 -7.09 -59.28
N ALA A 218 -19.44 -7.10 -59.65
CA ALA A 218 -18.93 -6.65 -60.95
C ALA A 218 -18.67 -7.81 -61.94
N ARG A 219 -19.16 -9.01 -61.65
CA ARG A 219 -19.16 -10.19 -62.51
C ARG A 219 -20.60 -10.60 -62.79
#